data_AF-A0A2D5YQR2-F1
#
_entry.id   AF-A0A2D5YQR2-F1
#
_cell.length_a   1.000
_cell.length_b   1.000
_cell.length_c   1.000
_cell.angle_alpha   90.00
_cell.angle_beta   90.00
_cell.angle_gamma   90.00
#
_symmetry.space_group_name_H-M   'P 1'
#
loop_
_entity.id
_entity.type
_entity.pdbx_description
1 polymer ?
#
loop_
_entity_poly.entity_id
_entity_poly.type
_entity_poly.pdbx_seq_one_letter_code
_entity_poly.pdbx_strand_id
1 'polypeptide(L)'
;MRVELNINTIYDLALNPDINCFGLSGSNVVFKSSTEQYLSKISDVEMKLLRQSRGLFSLFKREYMQVMLVTKTGESLFSKIIKGTRHSVSHFQEIKNLCYELIFRAKKQGLEAQHIVVMHTHLGDQYVTEDKNGLIINARALSQTDIKTVRRMKPFIDYPIIIKSICENGLSYSVKI
;
A
#
# COMPACT_ATOMS: atom_id res chain seq x y z
N MET A 1 -19.92 4.36 19.21
CA MET A 1 -20.32 4.65 17.81
C MET A 1 -19.21 4.19 16.87
N ARG A 2 -19.52 3.65 15.68
CA ARG A 2 -18.52 3.22 14.69
C ARG A 2 -18.55 4.19 13.50
N VAL A 3 -17.43 4.83 13.20
CA VAL A 3 -17.27 5.78 12.10
C VAL A 3 -16.29 5.21 11.08
N GLU A 4 -16.65 5.18 9.81
CA GLU A 4 -15.75 4.74 8.75
C GLU A 4 -14.57 5.72 8.60
N LEU A 5 -13.37 5.17 8.44
CA LEU A 5 -12.21 5.98 8.08
C LEU A 5 -12.32 6.36 6.61
N ASN A 6 -12.47 7.65 6.32
CA ASN A 6 -12.27 8.21 4.99
C ASN A 6 -11.26 9.37 5.10
N ILE A 7 -10.91 9.99 3.97
CA ILE A 7 -9.88 11.02 3.97
C ILE A 7 -10.23 12.21 4.88
N ASN A 8 -11.50 12.64 4.92
CA ASN A 8 -11.94 13.76 5.74
C ASN A 8 -11.87 13.40 7.22
N THR A 9 -12.41 12.22 7.59
CA THR A 9 -12.31 11.70 8.97
C THR A 9 -10.85 11.66 9.41
N ILE A 10 -9.93 11.20 8.56
CA ILE A 10 -8.52 11.12 8.91
C ILE A 10 -7.86 12.50 9.06
N TYR A 11 -8.23 13.48 8.23
CA TYR A 11 -7.78 14.86 8.43
C TYR A 11 -8.23 15.42 9.78
N ASP A 12 -9.49 15.21 10.15
CA ASP A 12 -10.02 15.66 11.45
C ASP A 12 -9.27 14.97 12.61
N LEU A 13 -9.02 13.67 12.49
CA LEU A 13 -8.23 12.92 13.47
C LEU A 13 -6.77 13.39 13.54
N ALA A 14 -6.15 13.77 12.41
CA ALA A 14 -4.77 14.22 12.34
C ALA A 14 -4.56 15.63 12.93
N LEU A 15 -5.62 16.45 12.95
CA LEU A 15 -5.63 17.78 13.58
C LEU A 15 -5.91 17.72 15.08
N ASN A 16 -6.41 16.59 15.58
CA ASN A 16 -6.71 16.42 17.00
C ASN A 16 -5.43 16.02 17.78
N PRO A 17 -4.95 16.85 18.71
CA PRO A 17 -3.71 16.59 19.46
C PRO A 17 -3.82 15.37 20.40
N ASP A 18 -5.03 14.97 20.79
CA ASP A 18 -5.25 13.83 21.67
C ASP A 18 -5.14 12.48 20.92
N ILE A 19 -5.06 12.52 19.58
CA ILE A 19 -5.02 11.35 18.71
C ILE A 19 -3.62 11.19 18.12
N ASN A 20 -2.84 10.31 18.73
CA ASN A 20 -1.42 10.18 18.40
C ASN A 20 -1.11 9.25 17.21
N CYS A 21 -2.09 8.55 16.64
CA CYS A 21 -1.84 7.61 15.54
C CYS A 21 -1.91 8.25 14.15
N PHE A 22 -2.40 9.50 14.04
CA PHE A 22 -2.36 10.28 12.81
C PHE A 22 -1.60 11.59 13.06
N GLY A 23 -1.17 12.23 11.99
CA GLY A 23 -0.59 13.56 12.05
C GLY A 23 -0.28 14.12 10.68
N LEU A 24 0.28 15.32 10.66
CA LEU A 24 0.67 16.01 9.44
C LEU A 24 2.20 16.01 9.30
N SER A 25 2.68 15.69 8.09
CA SER A 25 4.06 15.85 7.66
C SER A 25 4.07 16.72 6.40
N GLY A 26 4.31 18.02 6.59
CA GLY A 26 4.06 19.04 5.56
C GLY A 26 2.58 19.07 5.18
N SER A 27 2.28 18.95 3.89
CA SER A 27 0.91 18.88 3.37
C SER A 27 0.30 17.48 3.36
N ASN A 28 1.01 16.47 3.86
CA ASN A 28 0.59 15.08 3.79
C ASN A 28 0.10 14.58 5.15
N VAL A 29 -0.92 13.73 5.14
CA VAL A 29 -1.31 12.98 6.34
C VAL A 29 -0.46 11.73 6.47
N VAL A 30 0.02 11.48 7.68
CA VAL A 30 0.79 10.29 8.03
C VAL A 30 0.08 9.46 9.09
N PHE A 31 0.12 8.15 8.92
CA PHE A 31 -0.22 7.19 9.96
C PHE A 31 1.03 6.87 10.79
N LYS A 32 1.00 7.26 12.05
CA LYS A 32 2.08 7.08 13.03
C LYS A 32 1.98 5.68 13.62
N SER A 33 2.72 4.76 13.02
CA SER A 33 2.96 3.41 13.57
C SER A 33 4.46 3.25 13.88
N SER A 34 4.96 2.03 14.09
CA SER A 34 6.42 1.81 14.24
C SER A 34 7.24 2.24 13.01
N THR A 35 6.60 2.42 11.86
CA THR A 35 7.15 3.14 10.71
C THR A 35 6.08 4.08 10.20
N GLU A 36 6.40 5.36 10.04
CA GLU A 36 5.46 6.34 9.49
C GLU A 36 5.06 5.96 8.08
N GLN A 37 3.76 6.04 7.80
CA GLN A 37 3.20 5.68 6.50
C GLN A 37 2.41 6.85 5.94
N TYR A 38 2.69 7.20 4.68
CA TYR A 38 2.01 8.30 4.00
C TYR A 38 0.67 7.83 3.48
N LEU A 39 -0.37 8.61 3.79
CA LEU A 39 -1.73 8.35 3.36
C LEU A 39 -2.03 9.09 2.06
N SER A 40 -2.69 8.41 1.13
CA SER A 40 -3.22 9.04 -0.09
C SER A 40 -4.58 8.47 -0.47
N LYS A 41 -5.28 9.15 -1.37
CA LYS A 41 -6.36 8.51 -2.14
C LYS A 41 -5.75 7.47 -3.09
N ILE A 42 -6.52 6.43 -3.38
CA ILE A 42 -6.12 5.44 -4.40
C ILE A 42 -6.26 6.04 -5.80
N SER A 43 -5.32 5.72 -6.67
CA SER A 43 -5.29 6.04 -8.10
C SER A 43 -6.13 5.06 -8.92
N ASP A 44 -6.34 5.36 -10.20
CA ASP A 44 -7.06 4.47 -11.13
C ASP A 44 -6.38 3.11 -11.30
N VAL A 45 -5.05 3.07 -11.25
CA VAL A 45 -4.26 1.84 -11.32
C VAL A 45 -4.52 0.97 -10.09
N GLU A 46 -4.46 1.57 -8.90
CA GLU A 46 -4.73 0.87 -7.63
C GLU A 46 -6.19 0.42 -7.54
N MET A 47 -7.12 1.24 -8.04
CA MET A 47 -8.54 0.90 -8.13
C MET A 47 -8.78 -0.32 -9.04
N LYS A 48 -8.07 -0.44 -10.16
CA LYS A 48 -8.15 -1.62 -11.03
C LYS A 48 -7.71 -2.89 -10.29
N LEU A 49 -6.62 -2.84 -9.53
CA LEU A 49 -6.16 -3.98 -8.72
C LEU A 49 -7.17 -4.34 -7.62
N LEU A 50 -7.71 -3.33 -6.92
CA LEU A 50 -8.74 -3.51 -5.90
C LEU A 50 -10.03 -4.14 -6.46
N ARG A 51 -10.48 -3.73 -7.64
CA ARG A 51 -11.66 -4.35 -8.29
C ARG A 51 -11.46 -5.84 -8.53
N GLN A 52 -10.25 -6.25 -8.92
CA GLN A 52 -9.95 -7.66 -9.11
C GLN A 52 -9.96 -8.46 -7.80
N SER A 53 -9.52 -7.86 -6.70
CA SER A 53 -9.52 -8.48 -5.36
C SER A 53 -10.92 -8.75 -4.79
N ARG A 54 -11.95 -8.04 -5.29
CA ARG A 54 -13.36 -8.21 -4.88
C ARG A 54 -14.06 -9.40 -5.56
N GLY A 55 -13.50 -9.96 -6.63
CA GLY A 55 -14.10 -11.08 -7.36
C GLY A 55 -15.50 -10.77 -7.95
N LEU A 56 -16.15 -11.78 -8.53
CA LEU A 56 -17.55 -11.66 -8.96
C LEU A 56 -18.45 -11.64 -7.72
N PHE A 57 -19.27 -10.60 -7.56
CA PHE A 57 -20.27 -10.47 -6.48
C PHE A 57 -19.74 -10.52 -5.04
N SER A 58 -18.47 -10.18 -4.77
CA SER A 58 -17.88 -10.18 -3.41
C SER A 58 -17.81 -11.54 -2.70
N LEU A 59 -18.13 -12.65 -3.38
CA LEU A 59 -18.17 -14.00 -2.79
C LEU A 59 -16.77 -14.58 -2.50
N PHE A 60 -15.73 -14.09 -3.19
CA PHE A 60 -14.36 -14.59 -3.06
C PHE A 60 -13.36 -13.44 -2.90
N LYS A 61 -13.44 -12.72 -1.78
CA LYS A 61 -12.46 -11.70 -1.39
C LYS A 61 -11.08 -12.33 -1.20
N ARG A 62 -10.09 -11.88 -1.96
CA ARG A 62 -8.69 -12.33 -1.85
C ARG A 62 -7.73 -11.16 -2.04
N GLU A 63 -6.70 -11.10 -1.23
CA GLU A 63 -5.69 -10.05 -1.37
C GLU A 63 -4.83 -10.29 -2.61
N TYR A 64 -4.65 -9.25 -3.42
CA TYR A 64 -3.90 -9.28 -4.69
C TYR A 64 -2.69 -8.35 -4.59
N MET A 65 -1.60 -8.68 -5.28
CA MET A 65 -0.38 -7.88 -5.34
C MET A 65 0.06 -7.71 -6.78
N GLN A 66 0.62 -6.55 -7.07
CA GLN A 66 1.30 -6.27 -8.33
C GLN A 66 2.56 -5.45 -8.06
N VAL A 67 3.58 -5.68 -8.88
CA VAL A 67 4.78 -4.82 -8.92
C VAL A 67 4.67 -3.93 -10.15
N MET A 68 4.94 -2.64 -9.98
CA MET A 68 5.00 -1.66 -11.04
C MET A 68 6.39 -1.01 -11.04
N LEU A 69 7.01 -0.89 -12.20
CA LEU A 69 8.22 -0.11 -12.41
C LEU A 69 7.82 1.18 -13.12
N VAL A 70 8.15 2.32 -12.52
CA VAL A 70 7.93 3.63 -13.12
C VAL A 70 9.25 4.11 -13.70
N THR A 71 9.24 4.52 -14.97
CA THR A 71 10.42 5.02 -15.68
C THR A 71 10.61 6.52 -15.43
N LYS A 72 11.78 7.05 -15.76
CA LYS A 72 12.04 8.50 -15.70
C LYS A 72 11.17 9.32 -16.67
N THR A 73 10.65 8.70 -17.72
CA THR A 73 9.71 9.31 -18.68
C THR A 73 8.26 9.28 -18.18
N GLY A 74 7.99 8.65 -17.03
CA GLY A 74 6.65 8.52 -16.45
C GLY A 74 5.87 7.29 -16.94
N GLU A 75 6.46 6.47 -17.81
CA GLU A 75 5.85 5.21 -18.25
C GLU A 75 5.85 4.18 -17.13
N SER A 76 4.88 3.28 -17.16
CA SER A 76 4.72 2.24 -16.12
C SER A 76 4.71 0.86 -16.73
N LEU A 77 5.62 -0.01 -16.27
CA LEU A 77 5.66 -1.42 -16.60
C LEU A 77 5.12 -2.23 -15.43
N PHE A 78 4.19 -3.16 -15.72
CA PHE A 78 3.50 -3.94 -14.71
C PHE A 78 3.91 -5.40 -14.74
N SER A 79 4.08 -6.00 -13.57
CA SER A 79 4.21 -7.45 -13.43
C SER A 79 2.88 -8.14 -13.67
N LYS A 80 2.92 -9.47 -13.77
CA LYS A 80 1.72 -10.29 -13.54
C LYS A 80 1.14 -10.01 -12.14
N ILE A 81 -0.15 -10.20 -12.00
CA ILE A 81 -0.87 -10.03 -10.73
C ILE A 81 -0.76 -11.33 -9.94
N ILE A 82 -0.31 -11.22 -8.70
CA ILE A 82 -0.19 -12.35 -7.78
C ILE A 82 -1.44 -12.41 -6.92
N LYS A 83 -2.06 -13.59 -6.91
CA LYS A 83 -3.24 -13.87 -6.10
C LYS A 83 -2.79 -14.45 -4.77
N GLY A 84 -3.09 -13.72 -3.70
CA GLY A 84 -2.82 -14.14 -2.35
C GLY A 84 -3.88 -15.04 -1.75
N THR A 85 -3.60 -15.40 -0.51
CA THR A 85 -4.60 -15.89 0.45
C THR A 85 -5.25 -14.70 1.16
N ARG A 86 -6.12 -14.94 2.15
CA ARG A 86 -6.73 -13.88 2.95
C ARG A 86 -5.71 -13.08 3.80
N HIS A 87 -4.53 -13.65 4.07
CA HIS A 87 -3.58 -13.12 5.06
C HIS A 87 -2.16 -12.90 4.54
N SER A 88 -1.90 -13.25 3.28
CA SER A 88 -0.57 -13.13 2.69
C SER A 88 -0.69 -13.23 1.17
N VAL A 89 0.03 -12.36 0.47
CA VAL A 89 -0.02 -12.30 -0.99
C VAL A 89 1.18 -12.89 -1.69
N SER A 90 2.38 -12.71 -1.15
CA SER A 90 3.61 -13.23 -1.74
C SER A 90 4.75 -13.25 -0.72
N HIS A 91 5.84 -13.91 -1.06
CA HIS A 91 7.05 -13.99 -0.24
C HIS A 91 8.21 -13.25 -0.91
N PHE A 92 9.18 -12.84 -0.09
CA PHE A 92 10.39 -12.09 -0.49
C PHE A 92 10.97 -12.50 -1.86
N GLN A 93 11.18 -13.81 -2.08
CA GLN A 93 11.86 -14.29 -3.29
C GLN A 93 11.02 -14.07 -4.56
N GLU A 94 9.70 -14.20 -4.48
CA GLU A 94 8.82 -13.98 -5.62
C GLU A 94 8.74 -12.49 -5.97
N ILE A 95 8.56 -11.61 -4.97
CA ILE A 95 8.57 -10.15 -5.18
C ILE A 95 9.88 -9.70 -5.82
N LYS A 96 11.02 -10.18 -5.31
CA LYS A 96 12.35 -9.88 -5.86
C LYS A 96 12.47 -10.30 -7.33
N ASN A 97 11.99 -11.49 -7.68
CA ASN A 97 12.03 -11.99 -9.05
C ASN A 97 11.18 -11.12 -10.00
N LEU A 98 9.99 -10.70 -9.56
CA LEU A 98 9.13 -9.79 -10.35
C LEU A 98 9.82 -8.44 -10.57
N CYS A 99 10.50 -7.89 -9.56
CA CYS A 99 11.27 -6.66 -9.70
C CYS A 99 12.39 -6.82 -10.75
N TYR A 100 13.17 -7.89 -10.69
CA TYR A 100 14.23 -8.14 -11.67
C TYR A 100 13.69 -8.34 -13.08
N GLU A 101 12.56 -9.05 -13.22
CA GLU A 101 11.90 -9.22 -14.50
C GLU A 101 11.51 -7.87 -15.12
N LEU A 102 10.94 -6.95 -14.33
CA LEU A 102 10.58 -5.61 -14.80
C LEU A 102 11.81 -4.77 -15.14
N ILE A 103 12.86 -4.80 -14.31
CA ILE A 103 14.11 -4.09 -14.58
C ILE A 103 14.73 -4.59 -15.89
N PHE A 104 14.76 -5.91 -16.11
CA PHE A 104 15.28 -6.49 -17.35
C PHE A 104 14.45 -6.08 -18.57
N ARG A 105 13.11 -6.11 -18.45
CA ARG A 105 12.20 -5.65 -19.52
C ARG A 105 12.41 -4.17 -19.85
N ALA A 106 12.52 -3.30 -18.84
CA ALA A 106 12.81 -1.88 -19.04
C ALA A 106 14.12 -1.67 -19.80
N LYS A 107 15.20 -2.34 -19.36
CA LYS A 107 16.52 -2.28 -20.01
C LYS A 107 16.45 -2.73 -21.47
N LYS A 108 15.73 -3.82 -21.76
CA LYS A 108 15.56 -4.33 -23.14
C LYS A 108 14.85 -3.32 -24.04
N GLN A 109 13.98 -2.48 -23.48
CA GLN A 109 13.25 -1.44 -24.19
C GLN A 109 13.98 -0.09 -24.22
N GLY A 110 15.20 0.01 -23.66
CA GLY A 110 15.92 1.27 -23.55
C GLY A 110 15.32 2.25 -22.54
N LEU A 111 14.47 1.77 -21.62
CA LEU A 111 13.80 2.58 -20.61
C LEU A 111 14.62 2.64 -19.32
N GLU A 112 14.78 3.84 -18.78
CA GLU A 112 15.44 4.06 -17.49
C GLU A 112 14.43 4.00 -16.35
N ALA A 113 14.65 3.09 -15.39
CA ALA A 113 13.81 2.99 -14.21
C ALA A 113 14.07 4.15 -13.24
N GLN A 114 12.99 4.73 -12.70
CA GLN A 114 13.03 5.75 -11.66
C GLN A 114 12.82 5.12 -10.28
N HIS A 115 11.78 4.30 -10.13
CA HIS A 115 11.47 3.60 -8.88
C HIS A 115 10.56 2.40 -9.14
N ILE A 116 10.44 1.54 -8.13
CA ILE A 116 9.53 0.38 -8.13
C ILE A 116 8.45 0.60 -7.08
N VAL A 117 7.22 0.24 -7.41
CA VAL A 117 6.07 0.24 -6.51
C VAL A 117 5.59 -1.20 -6.32
N VAL A 118 5.64 -1.69 -5.08
CA VAL A 118 5.05 -2.97 -4.67
C VAL A 118 3.70 -2.65 -4.03
N MET A 119 2.61 -2.94 -4.73
CA MET A 119 1.26 -2.64 -4.26
C MET A 119 0.49 -3.92 -3.96
N HIS A 120 -0.23 -3.95 -2.83
CA HIS A 120 -1.11 -5.04 -2.48
C HIS A 120 -2.41 -4.56 -1.84
N THR A 121 -3.50 -5.30 -2.03
CA THR A 121 -4.82 -4.93 -1.52
C THR A 121 -5.01 -5.44 -0.10
N HIS A 122 -5.52 -4.62 0.80
CA HIS A 122 -5.98 -5.03 2.12
C HIS A 122 -7.51 -5.06 2.15
N LEU A 123 -8.06 -6.25 2.37
CA LEU A 123 -9.51 -6.47 2.37
C LEU A 123 -10.05 -6.49 3.79
N GLY A 124 -10.81 -5.46 4.13
CA GLY A 124 -11.40 -5.31 5.45
C GLY A 124 -11.76 -3.87 5.73
N ASP A 125 -12.76 -3.71 6.59
CA ASP A 125 -13.22 -2.39 6.97
C ASP A 125 -12.14 -1.63 7.76
N GLN A 126 -12.16 -0.32 7.59
CA GLN A 126 -11.35 0.62 8.35
C GLN A 126 -12.28 1.56 9.10
N TYR A 127 -12.09 1.70 10.40
CA TYR A 127 -13.02 2.46 11.23
C TYR A 127 -12.38 2.97 12.52
N VAL A 128 -13.02 3.97 13.11
CA VAL A 128 -12.80 4.40 14.48
C VAL A 128 -14.01 4.02 15.32
N THR A 129 -13.76 3.52 16.52
CA THR A 129 -14.77 3.27 17.54
C THR A 129 -14.31 3.90 18.84
N GLU A 130 -15.25 4.44 19.60
CA GLU A 130 -15.01 4.94 20.95
C GLU A 130 -15.49 3.91 21.97
N ASP A 131 -14.65 3.62 22.97
CA ASP A 131 -14.98 2.82 24.14
C ASP A 131 -14.67 3.59 25.44
N LYS A 132 -14.81 2.91 26.59
CA LYS A 132 -14.58 3.52 27.92
C LYS A 132 -13.11 3.97 28.14
N ASN A 133 -12.18 3.46 27.34
CA ASN A 133 -10.74 3.73 27.45
C ASN A 133 -10.24 4.69 26.35
N GLY A 134 -11.15 5.17 25.47
CA GLY A 134 -10.85 6.16 24.44
C GLY A 134 -11.14 5.67 23.02
N LEU A 135 -10.45 6.26 22.05
CA LEU A 135 -10.63 5.96 20.63
C LEU A 135 -9.78 4.75 20.21
N ILE A 136 -10.45 3.72 19.70
CA ILE A 136 -9.86 2.57 19.05
C ILE A 136 -9.89 2.80 17.54
N ILE A 137 -8.71 2.76 16.92
CA ILE A 137 -8.52 3.02 15.49
C ILE A 137 -8.12 1.73 14.80
N ASN A 138 -9.01 1.23 13.94
CA ASN A 138 -8.78 0.06 13.11
C ASN A 138 -8.36 0.50 11.71
N ALA A 139 -7.06 0.73 11.53
CA ALA A 139 -6.45 1.04 10.25
C ALA A 139 -5.92 -0.24 9.58
N ARG A 140 -6.06 -0.33 8.26
CA ARG A 140 -5.50 -1.39 7.42
C ARG A 140 -4.22 -0.92 6.74
N ALA A 141 -3.38 -0.22 7.50
CA ALA A 141 -2.05 0.22 7.09
C ALA A 141 -1.12 -0.98 6.82
N LEU A 142 0.07 -0.74 6.26
CA LEU A 142 1.08 -1.78 6.07
C LEU A 142 1.51 -2.37 7.40
N SER A 143 1.62 -3.69 7.47
CA SER A 143 2.16 -4.36 8.64
C SER A 143 3.69 -4.22 8.69
N GLN A 144 4.27 -4.45 9.87
CA GLN A 144 5.73 -4.50 9.99
C GLN A 144 6.34 -5.66 9.18
N THR A 145 5.59 -6.72 8.92
CA THR A 145 6.02 -7.84 8.07
C THR A 145 6.13 -7.40 6.61
N ASP A 146 5.18 -6.62 6.11
CA ASP A 146 5.21 -6.10 4.73
C ASP A 146 6.44 -5.21 4.54
N ILE A 147 6.65 -4.27 5.47
CA ILE A 147 7.77 -3.32 5.44
C ILE A 147 9.11 -4.05 5.56
N LYS A 148 9.24 -5.01 6.48
CA LYS A 148 10.47 -5.81 6.64
C LYS A 148 10.77 -6.64 5.40
N THR A 149 9.74 -7.21 4.77
CA THR A 149 9.89 -8.00 3.54
C THR A 149 10.50 -7.17 2.42
N VAL A 150 9.99 -5.95 2.20
CA VAL A 150 10.52 -5.06 1.16
C VAL A 150 11.86 -4.44 1.56
N ARG A 151 12.09 -4.10 2.84
CA ARG A 151 13.41 -3.63 3.32
C ARG A 151 14.50 -4.67 3.06
N ARG A 152 14.22 -5.96 3.25
CA ARG A 152 15.14 -7.06 2.92
C ARG A 152 15.52 -7.11 1.44
N MET A 153 14.68 -6.58 0.55
CA MET A 153 14.96 -6.53 -0.90
C MET A 153 15.88 -5.39 -1.30
N LYS A 154 15.98 -4.32 -0.50
CA LYS A 154 16.71 -3.11 -0.88
C LYS A 154 18.18 -3.36 -1.29
N PRO A 155 18.96 -4.24 -0.63
CA PRO A 155 20.34 -4.53 -1.05
C PRO A 155 20.46 -5.18 -2.45
N PHE A 156 19.36 -5.70 -3.00
CA PHE A 156 19.32 -6.40 -4.28
C PHE A 156 18.72 -5.54 -5.40
N ILE A 157 18.12 -4.40 -5.06
CA ILE A 157 17.38 -3.55 -5.99
C ILE A 157 17.93 -2.14 -5.86
N ASP A 158 18.63 -1.69 -6.91
CA ASP A 158 19.32 -0.38 -6.91
C ASP A 158 18.35 0.80 -6.87
N TYR A 159 17.10 0.59 -7.29
CA TYR A 159 16.08 1.62 -7.34
C TYR A 159 15.37 1.80 -5.98
N PRO A 160 14.82 2.98 -5.69
CA PRO A 160 13.90 3.17 -4.57
C PRO A 160 12.70 2.23 -4.70
N ILE A 161 12.23 1.69 -3.57
CA ILE A 161 11.04 0.84 -3.55
C ILE A 161 9.96 1.50 -2.71
N ILE A 162 8.78 1.68 -3.27
CA ILE A 162 7.60 2.17 -2.56
C ILE A 162 6.69 0.97 -2.32
N ILE A 163 6.46 0.61 -1.07
CA ILE A 163 5.43 -0.37 -0.74
C ILE A 163 4.11 0.35 -0.47
N LYS A 164 2.99 -0.20 -0.95
CA LYS A 164 1.66 0.37 -0.80
C LYS A 164 0.63 -0.68 -0.39
N SER A 165 -0.15 -0.41 0.65
CA SER A 165 -1.43 -1.10 0.86
C SER A 165 -2.57 -0.30 0.20
N ILE A 166 -3.50 -1.00 -0.43
CA ILE A 166 -4.67 -0.44 -1.12
C ILE A 166 -5.93 -0.93 -0.41
N CYS A 167 -6.71 -0.02 0.17
CA CYS A 167 -7.83 -0.37 1.03
C CYS A 167 -9.19 -0.15 0.37
N GLU A 168 -10.22 -0.87 0.86
CA GLU A 168 -11.56 -0.89 0.27
C GLU A 168 -12.31 0.46 0.30
N ASN A 169 -11.98 1.33 1.27
CA ASN A 169 -12.54 2.66 1.47
C ASN A 169 -11.87 3.76 0.62
N GLY A 170 -11.04 3.38 -0.36
CA GLY A 170 -10.41 4.34 -1.28
C GLY A 170 -9.14 5.00 -0.75
N LEU A 171 -8.56 4.48 0.34
CA LEU A 171 -7.30 4.95 0.90
C LEU A 171 -6.12 4.03 0.54
N SER A 172 -4.92 4.61 0.48
CA SER A 172 -3.67 3.87 0.42
C SER A 172 -2.72 4.34 1.51
N TYR A 173 -1.96 3.39 2.07
CA TYR A 173 -0.84 3.67 2.97
C TYR A 173 0.45 3.28 2.27
N SER A 174 1.46 4.15 2.34
CA SER A 174 2.70 3.94 1.60
C SER A 174 3.95 4.23 2.42
N VAL A 175 5.00 3.46 2.15
CA VAL A 175 6.34 3.66 2.72
C VAL A 175 7.35 3.59 1.59
N LYS A 176 8.23 4.59 1.52
CA LYS A 176 9.39 4.59 0.63
C LYS A 176 10.60 4.00 1.34
N ILE A 177 11.28 3.06 0.69
CA ILE A 177 12.42 2.28 1.16
C ILE A 177 13.60 2.47 0.20
#